data_AF-A0A2R9AVH6-F1
#
_entry.id   AF-A0A2R9AVH6-F1
#
_cell.length_a   1.000
_cell.length_b   1.000
_cell.length_c   1.000
_cell.angle_alpha   90.00
_cell.angle_beta   90.00
_cell.angle_gamma   90.00
#
_symmetry.space_group_name_H-M   'P 1'
#
loop_
_entity.id
_entity.type
_entity.pdbx_description
1 polymer ?
#
loop_
_entity_poly.entity_id
_entity_poly.type
_entity_poly.pdbx_seq_one_letter_code
_entity_poly.pdbx_strand_id
1 'polypeptide(L)'
;MSILIIEAFYGGSHKQLVDLLQEELGDCVVYTLPAKKWHWRARTSALYFSQTIPISEHYRTLFASSVLNLTELAALRPDLGKLKKILYFHENQLIYPVKKCQERDFQYGYNQILSCLVADVVVFNSVFNMESFLTSIGKFMKLIPDHRPKDLESIIRPKCQVIYFPIRFPDVSRTLQYQIFYLHSQLMTEEIEAIRRQLLFIDTTRSTQLCASSECIFSIFSPVTGDEQPRFCVRPHLHFFSRTHPSHILKDYCPNNFFWSILHHQFSFLLNYSYFSFI
;
A
#
# COMPACT_ATOMS: atom_id res chain seq x y z
N MET A 1 18.17 -19.65 12.12
CA MET A 1 19.08 -18.90 11.22
C MET A 1 18.46 -17.53 11.09
N SER A 2 19.02 -16.51 11.73
CA SER A 2 18.26 -15.28 11.96
C SER A 2 18.44 -14.24 10.86
N ILE A 3 17.34 -13.56 10.56
CA ILE A 3 17.30 -12.35 9.73
C ILE A 3 17.60 -11.15 10.64
N LEU A 4 18.68 -10.44 10.36
CA LEU A 4 19.01 -9.18 11.01
C LEU A 4 18.29 -8.03 10.30
N ILE A 5 17.30 -7.43 10.95
CA ILE A 5 16.56 -6.27 10.44
C ILE A 5 17.12 -5.00 11.08
N ILE A 6 17.59 -4.05 10.27
CA ILE A 6 18.12 -2.77 10.72
C ILE A 6 17.27 -1.63 10.15
N GLU A 7 16.56 -0.91 11.01
CA GLU A 7 15.72 0.23 10.62
C GLU A 7 16.20 1.52 11.29
N ALA A 8 16.88 2.37 10.51
CA ALA A 8 17.42 3.64 10.99
C ALA A 8 16.33 4.71 11.24
N PHE A 9 15.10 4.52 10.75
CA PHE A 9 13.98 5.45 10.91
C PHE A 9 12.67 4.69 11.23
N TYR A 10 12.57 4.19 12.45
CA TYR A 10 11.46 3.34 12.86
C TYR A 10 10.23 4.16 13.27
N GLY A 11 9.37 4.43 12.29
CA GLY A 11 8.07 5.11 12.43
C GLY A 11 7.28 5.08 11.13
N GLY A 12 6.00 5.45 11.18
CA GLY A 12 5.14 5.45 9.99
C GLY A 12 5.14 4.10 9.24
N SER A 13 5.30 4.15 7.92
CA SER A 13 5.35 2.97 7.04
C SER A 13 6.58 2.08 7.29
N HIS A 14 7.70 2.62 7.77
CA HIS A 14 8.89 1.84 8.12
C HIS A 14 8.61 0.90 9.29
N LYS A 15 8.02 1.45 10.38
CA LYS A 15 7.61 0.66 11.54
C LYS A 15 6.61 -0.43 11.13
N GLN A 16 5.62 -0.08 10.33
CA GLN A 16 4.62 -1.04 9.86
C GLN A 16 5.24 -2.22 9.10
N LEU A 17 6.21 -1.96 8.22
CA LEU A 17 6.88 -3.02 7.48
C LEU A 17 7.72 -3.90 8.41
N VAL A 18 8.52 -3.30 9.28
CA VAL A 18 9.38 -4.05 10.22
C VAL A 18 8.55 -4.93 11.15
N ASP A 19 7.48 -4.39 11.73
CA ASP A 19 6.59 -5.13 12.63
C ASP A 19 5.95 -6.32 11.91
N LEU A 20 5.48 -6.11 10.67
CA LEU A 20 4.89 -7.16 9.85
C LEU A 20 5.90 -8.27 9.56
N LEU A 21 7.12 -7.92 9.11
CA LEU A 21 8.16 -8.90 8.82
C LEU A 21 8.55 -9.69 10.07
N GLN A 22 8.64 -9.02 11.22
CA GLN A 22 8.96 -9.67 12.48
C GLN A 22 7.87 -10.66 12.92
N GLU A 23 6.60 -10.28 12.80
CA GLU A 23 5.45 -11.12 13.17
C GLU A 23 5.35 -12.37 12.28
N GLU A 24 5.61 -12.22 10.99
CA GLU A 24 5.29 -13.24 9.99
C GLU A 24 6.47 -14.19 9.71
N LEU A 25 7.71 -13.74 9.92
CA LEU A 25 8.91 -14.53 9.60
C LEU A 25 9.52 -15.24 10.82
N GLY A 26 9.13 -14.88 12.04
CA GLY A 26 9.42 -15.60 13.30
C GLY A 26 10.88 -15.61 13.78
N ASP A 27 11.88 -15.64 12.90
CA ASP A 27 13.32 -15.69 13.21
C ASP A 27 14.04 -14.39 12.82
N CYS A 28 13.54 -13.26 13.35
CA CYS A 28 14.08 -11.92 13.09
C CYS A 28 14.68 -11.29 14.35
N VAL A 29 15.89 -10.74 14.23
CA VAL A 29 16.50 -9.88 15.24
C VAL A 29 16.48 -8.45 14.72
N VAL A 30 15.82 -7.55 15.45
CA VAL A 30 15.52 -6.19 14.97
C VAL A 30 16.29 -5.14 15.78
N TYR A 31 17.02 -4.27 15.08
CA TYR A 31 17.66 -3.07 15.65
C TYR A 31 17.09 -1.82 15.00
N THR A 32 16.63 -0.88 15.82
CA THR A 32 15.92 0.29 15.33
C THR A 32 16.41 1.59 15.96
N LEU A 33 16.17 2.69 15.25
CA LEU A 33 16.32 4.04 15.78
C LEU A 33 14.99 4.81 15.66
N PRO A 34 14.63 5.65 16.66
CA PRO A 34 13.39 6.42 16.60
C PRO A 34 13.29 7.29 15.35
N ALA A 35 12.08 7.35 14.76
CA ALA A 35 11.71 8.19 13.63
C ALA A 35 11.68 9.70 13.94
N LYS A 36 12.83 10.21 14.37
CA LYS A 36 13.08 11.63 14.64
C LYS A 36 14.37 12.02 13.93
N LYS A 37 14.42 13.26 13.43
CA LYS A 37 15.62 13.85 12.82
C LYS A 37 16.18 12.94 11.71
N TRP A 38 15.38 12.59 10.71
CA TRP A 38 15.74 11.62 9.66
C TRP A 38 17.07 11.95 8.96
N HIS A 39 17.36 13.23 8.71
CA HIS A 39 18.63 13.72 8.16
C HIS A 39 19.86 13.24 8.96
N TRP A 40 19.73 13.15 10.29
CA TRP A 40 20.79 12.62 11.15
C TRP A 40 20.83 11.10 11.09
N ARG A 41 19.68 10.44 11.05
CA ARG A 41 19.60 8.97 10.87
C ARG A 41 20.31 8.52 9.60
N ALA A 42 20.12 9.23 8.49
CA ALA A 42 20.74 8.91 7.23
C ALA A 42 22.28 9.07 7.20
N ARG A 43 22.85 9.86 8.14
CA ARG A 43 24.30 10.11 8.21
C ARG A 43 25.02 9.30 9.29
N THR A 44 24.37 9.04 10.43
CA THR A 44 25.09 8.55 11.62
C THR A 44 24.65 7.17 12.09
N SER A 45 23.56 6.62 11.52
CA SER A 45 23.02 5.33 11.97
C SER A 45 23.99 4.18 11.75
N ALA A 46 24.75 4.16 10.65
CA ALA A 46 25.73 3.11 10.37
C ALA A 46 26.81 3.02 11.46
N LEU A 47 27.38 4.17 11.85
CA LEU A 47 28.34 4.23 12.95
C LEU A 47 27.73 3.74 14.27
N TYR A 48 26.51 4.18 14.60
CA TYR A 48 25.82 3.74 15.82
C TYR A 48 25.58 2.22 15.82
N PHE A 49 25.09 1.65 14.72
CA PHE A 49 24.83 0.21 14.61
C PHE A 49 26.09 -0.63 14.58
N SER A 50 27.20 -0.10 14.05
CA SER A 50 28.49 -0.79 14.09
C SER A 50 28.95 -1.12 15.51
N GLN A 51 28.59 -0.28 16.48
CA GLN A 51 28.95 -0.42 17.90
C GLN A 51 27.90 -1.16 18.73
N THR A 52 26.63 -1.10 18.34
CA THR A 52 25.51 -1.59 19.16
C THR A 52 24.98 -2.96 18.76
N ILE A 53 25.16 -3.38 17.50
CA ILE A 53 24.78 -4.73 17.05
C ILE A 53 25.88 -5.71 17.49
N PRO A 54 25.58 -6.71 18.34
CA PRO A 54 26.55 -7.69 18.78
C PRO A 54 27.01 -8.58 17.63
N ILE A 55 28.20 -9.16 17.76
CA ILE A 55 28.65 -10.21 16.84
C ILE A 55 27.79 -11.46 17.07
N SER A 56 27.34 -12.09 16.00
CA SER A 56 26.60 -13.37 16.05
C SER A 56 26.87 -14.19 14.80
N GLU A 57 27.13 -15.48 14.99
CA GLU A 57 27.29 -16.44 13.89
C GLU A 57 25.95 -16.92 13.31
N HIS A 58 24.85 -16.57 13.99
CA HIS A 58 23.50 -16.98 13.58
C HIS A 58 22.90 -16.08 12.50
N TYR A 59 23.43 -14.86 12.32
CA TYR A 59 22.99 -13.96 11.26
C TYR A 59 23.36 -14.52 9.89
N ARG A 60 22.39 -14.51 8.97
CA ARG A 60 22.58 -14.98 7.59
C ARG A 60 22.15 -13.96 6.55
N THR A 61 21.06 -13.24 6.85
CA THR A 61 20.51 -12.19 6.00
C THR A 61 20.49 -10.88 6.79
N LEU A 62 20.95 -9.80 6.18
CA LEU A 62 20.80 -8.43 6.67
C LEU A 62 19.76 -7.73 5.80
N PHE A 63 18.64 -7.34 6.40
CA PHE A 63 17.61 -6.52 5.77
C PHE A 63 17.67 -5.11 6.36
N ALA A 64 17.76 -4.09 5.51
CA ALA A 64 17.80 -2.70 5.95
C ALA A 64 16.97 -1.79 5.05
N SER A 65 16.46 -0.69 5.61
CA SER A 65 15.85 0.37 4.82
C SER A 65 16.90 1.24 4.13
N SER A 66 16.52 1.88 3.02
CA SER A 66 17.38 2.79 2.26
C SER A 66 17.75 4.09 3.01
N VAL A 67 17.30 4.26 4.25
CA VAL A 67 17.76 5.32 5.16
C VAL A 67 19.12 4.99 5.77
N LEU A 68 19.42 3.71 6.01
CA LEU A 68 20.72 3.29 6.52
C LEU A 68 21.78 3.44 5.43
N ASN A 69 22.91 4.07 5.75
CA ASN A 69 24.10 3.95 4.91
C ASN A 69 24.71 2.54 5.05
N LEU A 70 24.23 1.62 4.22
CA LEU A 70 24.63 0.21 4.28
C LEU A 70 26.11 0.03 3.94
N THR A 71 26.66 0.91 3.10
CA THR A 71 28.09 0.86 2.69
C THR A 71 29.00 1.08 3.88
N GLU A 72 28.73 2.12 4.67
CA GLU A 72 29.50 2.40 5.88
C GLU A 72 29.38 1.26 6.89
N LEU A 73 28.17 0.74 7.12
CA LEU A 73 28.00 -0.36 8.06
C LEU A 73 28.74 -1.61 7.61
N ALA A 74 28.61 -2.00 6.34
CA ALA A 74 29.27 -3.18 5.79
C ALA A 74 30.81 -3.05 5.82
N ALA A 75 31.35 -1.86 5.58
CA ALA A 75 32.78 -1.59 5.65
C ALA A 75 33.31 -1.61 7.09
N LEU A 76 32.57 -1.03 8.05
CA LEU A 76 32.94 -1.01 9.47
C LEU A 76 32.75 -2.38 10.14
N ARG A 77 31.87 -3.23 9.60
CA ARG A 77 31.54 -4.55 10.15
C ARG A 77 31.66 -5.65 9.08
N PRO A 78 32.88 -6.14 8.81
CA PRO A 78 33.10 -7.22 7.84
C PRO A 78 32.29 -8.49 8.14
N ASP A 79 32.00 -8.76 9.41
CA ASP A 79 31.14 -9.86 9.85
C ASP A 79 29.66 -9.69 9.45
N LEU A 80 29.20 -8.45 9.29
CA LEU A 80 27.88 -8.13 8.71
C LEU A 80 27.97 -7.98 7.18
N GLY A 81 29.10 -7.50 6.65
CA GLY A 81 29.34 -7.33 5.22
C GLY A 81 29.28 -8.63 4.41
N LYS A 82 29.64 -9.77 5.03
CA LYS A 82 29.54 -11.11 4.44
C LYS A 82 28.11 -11.67 4.35
N LEU A 83 27.14 -11.06 5.03
CA LEU A 83 25.75 -11.52 5.02
C LEU A 83 25.11 -11.25 3.66
N LYS A 84 24.01 -11.96 3.35
CA LYS A 84 23.14 -11.57 2.23
C LYS A 84 22.46 -10.25 2.59
N LYS A 85 22.79 -9.17 1.89
CA LYS A 85 22.36 -7.80 2.15
C LYS A 85 21.19 -7.43 1.25
N ILE A 86 20.08 -7.09 1.86
CA ILE A 86 18.83 -6.73 1.20
C ILE A 86 18.48 -5.32 1.62
N LEU A 87 18.40 -4.42 0.64
CA LEU A 87 18.12 -3.01 0.86
C LEU A 87 16.72 -2.67 0.35
N TYR A 88 15.83 -2.19 1.22
CA TYR A 88 14.45 -1.88 0.88
C TYR A 88 14.20 -0.36 0.80
N PHE A 89 13.67 0.10 -0.33
CA PHE A 89 13.35 1.49 -0.59
C PHE A 89 11.88 1.79 -0.28
N HIS A 90 11.65 2.54 0.81
CA HIS A 90 10.38 3.23 1.06
C HIS A 90 10.25 4.47 0.18
N GLU A 91 11.34 5.21 0.02
CA GLU A 91 11.43 6.41 -0.81
C GLU A 91 12.83 6.58 -1.42
N ASN A 92 12.90 7.35 -2.52
CA ASN A 92 14.13 7.67 -3.22
C ASN A 92 14.50 9.15 -3.06
N GLN A 93 15.69 9.42 -2.54
CA GLN A 93 16.15 10.78 -2.27
C GLN A 93 16.57 11.54 -3.53
N LEU A 94 16.73 10.85 -4.66
CA LEU A 94 17.09 11.44 -5.96
C LEU A 94 15.95 12.31 -6.53
N ILE A 95 14.70 11.90 -6.35
CA ILE A 95 13.53 12.60 -6.90
C ILE A 95 12.55 13.10 -5.83
N TYR A 96 12.89 12.98 -4.55
CA TYR A 96 12.00 13.34 -3.45
C TYR A 96 11.47 14.78 -3.60
N PRO A 97 10.14 14.99 -3.53
CA PRO A 97 9.55 16.30 -3.78
C PRO A 97 9.94 17.29 -2.68
N VAL A 98 10.39 18.48 -3.07
CA VAL A 98 10.74 19.56 -2.13
C VAL A 98 9.69 20.67 -2.22
N LYS A 99 9.16 21.10 -1.07
CA LYS A 99 8.19 22.22 -0.99
C LYS A 99 8.83 23.58 -1.26
N LYS A 100 10.14 23.71 -1.03
CA LYS A 100 10.96 24.87 -1.37
C LYS A 100 12.20 24.37 -2.09
N CYS A 101 12.60 25.06 -3.16
CA CYS A 101 13.86 24.79 -3.84
C CYS A 101 15.01 25.22 -2.93
N GLN A 102 15.44 24.32 -2.06
CA GLN A 102 16.67 24.45 -1.30
C GLN A 102 17.72 23.55 -1.95
N GLU A 103 18.98 23.87 -1.73
CA GLU A 103 20.08 23.00 -2.09
C GLU A 103 19.85 21.65 -1.40
N ARG A 104 19.55 20.62 -2.21
CA ARG A 104 19.34 19.27 -1.70
C ARG A 104 20.65 18.79 -1.15
N ASP A 105 20.59 18.17 0.02
CA ASP A 105 21.76 17.51 0.55
C ASP A 105 22.11 16.32 -0.35
N PHE A 106 23.18 16.52 -1.12
CA PHE A 106 23.74 15.54 -2.04
C PHE A 106 24.04 14.22 -1.31
N GLN A 107 24.37 14.27 -0.02
CA GLN A 107 24.78 13.11 0.75
C GLN A 107 23.69 12.02 0.82
N TYR A 108 22.40 12.36 0.88
CA TYR A 108 21.37 11.30 1.03
C TYR A 108 21.19 10.47 -0.23
N GLY A 109 21.10 11.13 -1.39
CA GLY A 109 21.03 10.43 -2.67
C GLY A 109 22.32 9.64 -2.94
N TYR A 110 23.47 10.23 -2.57
CA TYR A 110 24.76 9.57 -2.68
C TYR A 110 24.84 8.31 -1.80
N ASN A 111 24.42 8.39 -0.53
CA ASN A 111 24.38 7.26 0.40
C ASN A 111 23.47 6.13 -0.11
N GLN A 112 22.31 6.46 -0.71
CA GLN A 112 21.43 5.46 -1.30
C GLN A 112 22.08 4.75 -2.48
N ILE A 113 22.77 5.48 -3.37
CA ILE A 113 23.48 4.89 -4.52
C ILE A 113 24.62 3.98 -4.04
N LEU A 114 25.45 4.43 -3.09
CA LEU A 114 26.50 3.59 -2.53
C LEU A 114 25.92 2.34 -1.87
N SER A 115 24.85 2.48 -1.10
CA SER A 115 24.17 1.35 -0.44
C SER A 115 23.66 0.32 -1.46
N CYS A 116 23.15 0.76 -2.61
CA CYS A 116 22.79 -0.13 -3.72
C CYS A 116 24.00 -0.87 -4.32
N LEU A 117 25.19 -0.27 -4.33
CA LEU A 117 26.39 -0.94 -4.85
C LEU A 117 26.83 -2.11 -3.97
N VAL A 118 26.74 -1.98 -2.66
CA VAL A 118 27.10 -3.05 -1.70
C VAL A 118 25.98 -4.05 -1.43
N ALA A 119 24.72 -3.70 -1.69
CA ALA A 119 23.60 -4.61 -1.51
C ALA A 119 23.65 -5.76 -2.53
N ASP A 120 23.24 -6.96 -2.10
CA ASP A 120 23.08 -8.11 -2.98
C ASP A 120 21.73 -8.05 -3.71
N VAL A 121 20.69 -7.57 -3.02
CA VAL A 121 19.35 -7.33 -3.60
C VAL A 121 18.84 -5.96 -3.18
N VAL A 122 18.30 -5.20 -4.14
CA VAL A 122 17.66 -3.90 -3.92
C VAL A 122 16.17 -4.03 -4.21
N VAL A 123 15.34 -3.77 -3.22
CA VAL A 123 13.88 -3.89 -3.32
C VAL A 123 13.24 -2.52 -3.31
N PHE A 124 12.36 -2.27 -4.27
CA PHE A 124 11.56 -1.05 -4.32
C PHE A 124 10.09 -1.37 -4.03
N ASN A 125 9.43 -0.48 -3.31
CA ASN A 125 7.99 -0.58 -3.02
C ASN A 125 7.07 -0.37 -4.23
N SER A 126 7.61 0.01 -5.40
CA SER A 126 6.87 0.18 -6.65
C SER A 126 7.81 0.26 -7.85
N VAL A 127 7.28 -0.05 -9.04
CA VAL A 127 7.98 0.13 -10.33
C VAL A 127 8.38 1.60 -10.53
N PHE A 128 7.50 2.54 -10.17
CA PHE A 128 7.79 3.96 -10.28
C PHE A 128 9.00 4.37 -9.42
N ASN A 129 9.06 3.95 -8.15
CA ASN A 129 10.18 4.26 -7.26
C ASN A 129 11.51 3.71 -7.81
N MET A 130 11.49 2.48 -8.35
CA MET A 130 12.65 1.84 -8.99
C MET A 130 13.13 2.61 -10.23
N GLU A 131 12.26 2.78 -11.23
CA GLU A 131 12.65 3.40 -12.49
C GLU A 131 13.03 4.86 -12.33
N SER A 132 12.31 5.61 -11.48
CA SER A 132 12.66 7.01 -11.20
C SER A 132 13.97 7.15 -10.44
N PHE A 133 14.34 6.21 -9.58
CA PHE A 133 15.66 6.16 -8.94
C PHE A 133 16.74 5.89 -10.00
N LEU A 134 16.64 4.76 -10.72
CA LEU A 134 17.65 4.28 -11.67
C LEU A 134 17.96 5.31 -12.76
N THR A 135 16.93 5.79 -13.45
CA THR A 135 17.08 6.76 -14.55
C THR A 135 17.58 8.14 -14.08
N SER A 136 17.49 8.44 -12.78
CA SER A 136 17.98 9.70 -12.21
C SER A 136 19.44 9.63 -11.76
N ILE A 137 20.04 8.45 -11.62
CA ILE A 137 21.44 8.28 -11.13
C ILE A 137 22.41 9.10 -11.98
N GLY A 138 22.33 8.98 -13.31
CA GLY A 138 23.24 9.68 -14.22
C GLY A 138 23.12 11.21 -14.13
N LYS A 139 21.90 11.74 -13.94
CA LYS A 139 21.69 13.18 -13.72
C LYS A 139 22.20 13.62 -12.34
N PHE A 140 21.97 12.80 -11.31
CA PHE A 140 22.38 13.09 -9.95
C PHE A 140 23.91 13.12 -9.80
N MET A 141 24.64 12.20 -10.45
CA MET A 141 26.11 12.19 -10.44
C MET A 141 26.73 13.42 -11.15
N LYS A 142 26.00 14.15 -11.99
CA LYS A 142 26.49 15.40 -12.59
C LYS A 142 26.64 16.54 -11.58
N LEU A 143 26.07 16.40 -10.38
CA LEU A 143 26.27 17.33 -9.27
C LEU A 143 27.70 17.24 -8.70
N ILE A 144 28.39 16.12 -8.91
CA ILE A 144 29.81 16.00 -8.54
C ILE A 144 30.62 16.90 -9.49
N PRO A 145 31.46 17.82 -8.96
CA PRO A 145 32.19 18.78 -9.80
C PRO A 145 33.09 18.11 -10.85
N ASP A 146 33.85 17.09 -10.45
CA ASP A 146 34.83 16.38 -11.30
C ASP A 146 34.85 14.86 -11.00
N HIS A 147 35.52 14.07 -11.83
CA HIS A 147 35.72 12.62 -11.66
C HIS A 147 34.43 11.82 -11.46
N ARG A 148 33.44 12.09 -12.31
CA ARG A 148 32.10 11.49 -12.19
C ARG A 148 32.13 9.98 -12.51
N PRO A 149 31.62 9.13 -11.62
CA PRO A 149 31.46 7.71 -11.90
C PRO A 149 30.44 7.50 -13.03
N LYS A 150 30.68 6.49 -13.86
CA LYS A 150 29.83 6.12 -15.00
C LYS A 150 29.19 4.76 -14.76
N ASP A 151 28.15 4.47 -15.55
CA ASP A 151 27.54 3.14 -15.65
C ASP A 151 26.99 2.56 -14.32
N LEU A 152 26.73 3.42 -13.33
CA LEU A 152 26.18 2.99 -12.04
C LEU A 152 24.79 2.36 -12.17
N GLU A 153 23.97 2.85 -13.11
CA GLU A 153 22.65 2.26 -13.38
C GLU A 153 22.76 0.82 -13.85
N SER A 154 23.67 0.51 -14.79
CA SER A 154 23.82 -0.85 -15.32
C SER A 154 24.38 -1.82 -14.28
N ILE A 155 25.15 -1.33 -13.30
CA ILE A 155 25.63 -2.12 -12.16
C ILE A 155 24.50 -2.39 -11.15
N ILE A 156 23.63 -1.40 -10.89
CA ILE A 156 22.60 -1.50 -9.85
C ILE A 156 21.35 -2.23 -10.36
N ARG A 157 20.91 -1.95 -11.59
CA ARG A 157 19.65 -2.46 -12.17
C ARG A 157 19.48 -3.98 -12.09
N PRO A 158 20.49 -4.84 -12.34
CA PRO A 158 20.35 -6.29 -12.23
C PRO A 158 20.03 -6.79 -10.81
N LYS A 159 20.32 -5.98 -9.79
CA LYS A 159 20.03 -6.29 -8.38
C LYS A 159 18.64 -5.82 -7.95
N CYS A 160 17.96 -5.05 -8.79
CA CYS A 160 16.70 -4.40 -8.46
C CYS A 160 15.51 -5.33 -8.72
N GLN A 161 14.58 -5.35 -7.77
CA GLN A 161 13.26 -5.96 -7.92
C GLN A 161 12.20 -5.13 -7.22
N VAL A 162 10.94 -5.37 -7.59
CA VAL A 162 9.79 -4.69 -6.98
C VAL A 162 9.04 -5.67 -6.10
N ILE A 163 8.88 -5.32 -4.83
CA ILE A 163 7.95 -5.96 -3.91
C ILE A 163 7.12 -4.83 -3.32
N TYR A 164 5.82 -4.83 -3.62
CA TYR A 164 4.93 -3.77 -3.20
C TYR A 164 4.82 -3.70 -1.68
N PHE A 165 4.54 -2.50 -1.17
CA PHE A 165 4.37 -2.29 0.26
C PHE A 165 3.20 -3.15 0.77
N PRO A 166 3.43 -4.02 1.76
CA PRO A 166 2.38 -4.89 2.27
C PRO A 166 1.41 -4.10 3.13
N ILE A 167 0.13 -4.16 2.78
CA ILE A 167 -0.96 -3.51 3.51
C ILE A 167 -1.83 -4.61 4.10
N ARG A 168 -2.00 -4.59 5.43
CA ARG A 168 -3.05 -5.36 6.09
C ARG A 168 -4.36 -4.58 5.97
N PHE A 169 -5.30 -5.15 5.25
CA PHE A 169 -6.65 -4.61 5.22
C PHE A 169 -7.37 -5.03 6.51
N PRO A 170 -7.97 -4.08 7.26
CA PRO A 170 -8.84 -4.44 8.36
C PRO A 170 -10.03 -5.24 7.81
N ASP A 171 -10.57 -6.17 8.60
CA ASP A 171 -11.76 -6.93 8.23
C ASP A 171 -12.98 -6.00 8.17
N VAL A 172 -13.26 -5.47 6.98
CA VAL A 172 -14.39 -4.57 6.71
C VAL A 172 -15.71 -5.32 6.53
N SER A 173 -15.70 -6.66 6.56
CA SER A 173 -16.89 -7.50 6.37
C SER A 173 -17.99 -7.15 7.37
N ARG A 174 -17.61 -6.90 8.62
CA ARG A 174 -18.56 -6.50 9.67
C ARG A 174 -19.11 -5.09 9.45
N THR A 175 -18.26 -4.13 9.08
CA THR A 175 -18.69 -2.74 8.83
C THR A 175 -19.63 -2.64 7.63
N LEU A 176 -19.36 -3.40 6.57
CA LEU A 176 -20.24 -3.49 5.40
C LEU A 176 -21.58 -4.14 5.75
N GLN A 177 -21.59 -5.19 6.57
CA GLN A 177 -22.84 -5.79 7.05
C GLN A 177 -23.69 -4.78 7.86
N TYR A 178 -23.07 -4.01 8.76
CA TYR A 178 -23.78 -2.98 9.51
C TYR A 178 -24.32 -1.85 8.61
N GLN A 179 -23.55 -1.39 7.63
CA GLN A 179 -24.00 -0.35 6.70
C GLN A 179 -25.12 -0.84 5.79
N ILE A 180 -25.02 -2.08 5.27
CA ILE A 180 -26.08 -2.70 4.47
C ILE A 180 -27.35 -2.86 5.30
N PHE A 181 -27.25 -3.37 6.53
CA PHE A 181 -28.39 -3.51 7.44
C PHE A 181 -29.03 -2.15 7.76
N TYR A 182 -28.21 -1.14 8.05
CA TYR A 182 -28.69 0.22 8.35
C TYR A 182 -29.42 0.84 7.15
N LEU A 183 -28.83 0.76 5.94
CA LEU A 183 -29.47 1.26 4.72
C LEU A 183 -30.78 0.52 4.40
N HIS A 184 -30.82 -0.80 4.56
CA HIS A 184 -32.07 -1.57 4.43
C HIS A 184 -33.13 -1.15 5.45
N SER A 185 -32.74 -0.87 6.71
CA SER A 185 -33.67 -0.42 7.74
C SER A 185 -34.24 0.99 7.46
N GLN A 186 -33.44 1.90 6.91
CA GLN A 186 -33.87 3.24 6.52
C GLN A 186 -34.86 3.18 5.35
N LEU A 187 -34.53 2.42 4.30
CA LEU A 187 -35.41 2.22 3.14
C LEU A 187 -36.76 1.60 3.53
N MET A 188 -36.75 0.57 4.39
CA MET A 188 -37.98 -0.03 4.93
C MET A 188 -38.83 0.97 5.73
N THR A 189 -38.18 1.86 6.50
CA THR A 189 -38.90 2.86 7.31
C THR A 189 -39.55 3.93 6.42
N GLU A 190 -38.85 4.38 5.37
CA GLU A 190 -39.40 5.33 4.39
C GLU A 190 -40.58 4.73 3.60
N GLU A 191 -40.48 3.47 3.18
CA GLU A 191 -41.57 2.76 2.50
C GLU A 191 -42.82 2.63 3.40
N ILE A 192 -42.64 2.24 4.66
CA ILE A 192 -43.75 2.14 5.64
C ILE A 192 -44.40 3.52 5.86
N GLU A 193 -43.60 4.57 5.98
CA GLU A 193 -44.11 5.93 6.20
C GLU A 193 -44.84 6.46 4.96
N ALA A 194 -44.38 6.13 3.75
CA ALA A 194 -45.07 6.45 2.51
C ALA A 194 -46.43 5.74 2.40
N ILE A 195 -46.50 4.45 2.77
CA ILE A 195 -47.75 3.68 2.82
C ILE A 195 -48.72 4.28 3.85
N ARG A 196 -48.23 4.64 5.05
CA ARG A 196 -49.06 5.30 6.07
C ARG A 196 -49.65 6.62 5.59
N ARG A 197 -48.86 7.46 4.90
CA ARG A 197 -49.37 8.72 4.32
C ARG A 197 -50.44 8.47 3.26
N GLN A 198 -50.28 7.45 2.41
CA GLN A 198 -51.31 7.08 1.43
C GLN A 198 -52.58 6.58 2.12
N LEU A 199 -52.48 5.77 3.17
CA LEU A 199 -53.63 5.30 3.95
C LEU A 199 -54.36 6.44 4.68
N LEU A 200 -53.63 7.38 5.29
CA LEU A 200 -54.19 8.59 5.90
C LEU A 200 -54.90 9.49 4.88
N PHE A 201 -54.42 9.55 3.64
CA PHE A 201 -55.06 10.26 2.54
C PHE A 201 -56.36 9.57 2.08
N ILE A 202 -56.42 8.23 2.15
CA ILE A 202 -57.63 7.44 1.87
C ILE A 202 -58.68 7.62 2.98
N ASP A 203 -58.28 7.73 4.25
CA ASP A 203 -59.21 7.95 5.36
C ASP A 203 -59.78 9.38 5.40
N THR A 204 -58.99 10.39 5.02
CA THR A 204 -59.47 11.79 4.95
C THR A 204 -60.41 12.05 3.78
N THR A 205 -60.28 11.28 2.68
CA THR A 205 -61.20 11.35 1.54
C THR A 205 -62.51 10.59 1.79
N ARG A 206 -62.53 9.59 2.70
CA ARG A 206 -63.75 8.84 3.06
C ARG A 206 -64.71 9.58 4.00
N SER A 207 -64.30 10.65 4.69
CA SER A 207 -65.18 11.42 5.57
C SER A 207 -65.97 12.53 4.84
N THR A 208 -65.73 12.73 3.53
CA THR A 208 -66.36 13.79 2.73
C THR A 208 -66.88 13.29 1.38
N GLN A 209 -67.60 12.16 1.33
CA GLN A 209 -68.71 11.98 0.35
C GLN A 209 -69.49 10.68 0.56
N LEU A 210 -70.77 10.85 0.89
CA LEU A 210 -71.84 9.93 0.53
C LEU A 210 -71.96 9.82 -1.00
N CYS A 211 -72.48 8.67 -1.44
CA CYS A 211 -73.10 8.39 -2.74
C CYS A 211 -72.16 8.17 -3.96
N ALA A 212 -71.97 6.91 -4.33
CA ALA A 212 -72.63 6.27 -5.50
C ALA A 212 -71.72 5.24 -6.18
N SER A 213 -72.19 3.99 -6.17
CA SER A 213 -71.95 2.87 -7.10
C SER A 213 -70.54 2.62 -7.66
N SER A 214 -70.03 1.47 -7.23
CA SER A 214 -69.15 0.53 -7.95
C SER A 214 -69.22 0.60 -9.48
N GLU A 215 -68.12 1.03 -10.10
CA GLU A 215 -67.50 0.47 -11.32
C GLU A 215 -66.47 1.48 -11.87
N CYS A 216 -65.20 1.27 -11.53
CA CYS A 216 -64.04 1.56 -12.41
C CYS A 216 -62.76 1.17 -11.66
N ILE A 217 -62.48 -0.12 -11.68
CA ILE A 217 -61.12 -0.65 -11.60
C ILE A 217 -60.53 -0.47 -13.01
N PHE A 218 -59.24 -0.10 -13.07
CA PHE A 218 -58.40 0.11 -14.27
C PHE A 218 -58.58 1.43 -15.02
N SER A 219 -57.61 2.34 -14.85
CA SER A 219 -56.78 2.89 -15.95
C SER A 219 -56.27 4.30 -15.61
N ILE A 220 -55.03 4.46 -15.14
CA ILE A 220 -54.21 5.64 -15.48
C ILE A 220 -52.73 5.21 -15.51
N PHE A 221 -52.32 4.59 -16.61
CA PHE A 221 -50.97 4.75 -17.16
C PHE A 221 -51.18 5.38 -18.54
N SER A 222 -50.72 6.62 -18.72
CA SER A 222 -50.52 7.20 -20.05
C SER A 222 -49.20 7.98 -20.07
N PRO A 223 -48.37 7.82 -21.11
CA PRO A 223 -47.05 8.43 -21.20
C PRO A 223 -47.12 9.84 -21.81
N VAL A 224 -46.27 10.75 -21.35
CA VAL A 224 -46.07 12.05 -21.98
C VAL A 224 -44.87 11.97 -22.93
N THR A 225 -45.11 12.32 -24.19
CA THR A 225 -44.16 12.51 -25.30
C THR A 225 -43.52 13.90 -25.26
N GLY A 226 -42.25 14.03 -25.69
CA GLY A 226 -41.68 15.32 -26.11
C GLY A 226 -40.16 15.45 -25.94
N ASP A 227 -39.46 15.62 -27.07
CA ASP A 227 -38.02 15.83 -27.25
C ASP A 227 -37.47 17.11 -26.57
N GLU A 228 -36.25 17.03 -26.02
CA GLU A 228 -35.13 17.97 -26.26
C GLU A 228 -33.84 17.51 -25.54
N GLN A 229 -32.72 17.45 -26.27
CA GLN A 229 -31.34 17.23 -25.80
C GLN A 229 -30.52 18.51 -26.10
N PRO A 230 -29.45 18.88 -25.34
CA PRO A 230 -28.22 18.07 -25.34
C PRO A 230 -27.33 18.06 -24.07
N ARG A 231 -26.58 16.93 -23.97
CA ARG A 231 -25.22 16.71 -23.42
C ARG A 231 -24.91 17.02 -21.96
N PHE A 232 -24.74 15.96 -21.16
CA PHE A 232 -23.48 15.63 -20.46
C PHE A 232 -23.38 14.10 -20.33
N CYS A 233 -22.20 13.51 -20.58
CA CYS A 233 -21.94 12.08 -20.49
C CYS A 233 -22.25 11.53 -19.09
N VAL A 234 -23.35 10.80 -18.96
CA VAL A 234 -23.69 10.00 -17.78
C VAL A 234 -23.21 8.56 -18.02
N ARG A 235 -22.60 7.99 -16.97
CA ARG A 235 -22.07 6.63 -16.86
C ARG A 235 -23.07 5.56 -17.30
N PRO A 236 -22.62 4.39 -17.78
CA PRO A 236 -23.51 3.33 -18.25
C PRO A 236 -24.40 2.80 -17.12
N HIS A 237 -25.72 2.79 -17.39
CA HIS A 237 -26.74 2.16 -16.57
C HIS A 237 -26.52 0.65 -16.50
N LEU A 238 -26.43 0.10 -15.28
CA LEU A 238 -26.75 -1.31 -15.05
C LEU A 238 -28.27 -1.47 -15.21
N HIS A 239 -28.67 -2.23 -16.22
CA HIS A 239 -30.02 -2.79 -16.33
C HIS A 239 -30.25 -3.77 -15.17
N PHE A 240 -31.11 -3.42 -14.21
CA PHE A 240 -31.69 -4.40 -13.30
C PHE A 240 -32.94 -5.01 -13.95
N PHE A 241 -32.76 -6.20 -14.51
CA PHE A 241 -33.87 -7.10 -14.79
C PHE A 241 -34.45 -7.61 -13.46
N SER A 242 -35.72 -7.30 -13.25
CA SER A 242 -36.77 -8.11 -12.61
C SER A 242 -36.35 -9.42 -11.88
N ARG A 243 -36.76 -9.48 -10.60
CA ARG A 243 -37.27 -10.65 -9.86
C ARG A 243 -36.49 -11.96 -10.02
N THR A 244 -35.62 -12.24 -9.03
CA THR A 244 -35.63 -13.50 -8.26
C THR A 244 -34.65 -13.37 -7.09
N HIS A 245 -35.04 -13.93 -5.93
CA HIS A 245 -34.25 -13.99 -4.69
C HIS A 245 -32.74 -14.23 -4.89
N PRO A 246 -31.86 -13.50 -4.17
CA PRO A 246 -30.49 -13.94 -3.97
C PRO A 246 -30.16 -14.03 -2.47
N SER A 247 -30.61 -15.08 -1.80
CA SER A 247 -30.09 -15.48 -0.47
C SER A 247 -28.90 -16.45 -0.56
N HIS A 248 -28.32 -16.70 -1.75
CA HIS A 248 -27.34 -17.77 -1.93
C HIS A 248 -26.04 -17.42 -2.68
N ILE A 249 -25.77 -16.17 -3.07
CA ILE A 249 -24.60 -15.85 -3.91
C ILE A 249 -23.41 -15.23 -3.13
N LEU A 250 -23.55 -14.87 -1.85
CA LEU A 250 -22.45 -14.29 -1.05
C LEU A 250 -21.73 -15.29 -0.14
N LYS A 251 -21.57 -16.55 -0.59
CA LYS A 251 -20.85 -17.60 0.14
C LYS A 251 -19.46 -17.95 -0.39
N ASP A 252 -18.93 -17.16 -1.31
CA ASP A 252 -17.52 -17.26 -1.68
C ASP A 252 -16.70 -16.30 -0.84
N TYR A 253 -16.23 -16.83 0.28
CA TYR A 253 -15.20 -16.25 1.13
C TYR A 253 -13.97 -15.91 0.27
N CYS A 254 -13.74 -14.64 -0.01
CA CYS A 254 -12.39 -14.16 -0.33
C CYS A 254 -11.65 -14.06 1.00
N PRO A 255 -10.68 -14.94 1.33
CA PRO A 255 -9.94 -14.80 2.57
C PRO A 255 -9.21 -13.46 2.56
N ASN A 256 -9.30 -12.72 3.67
CA ASN A 256 -8.69 -11.41 3.95
C ASN A 256 -7.17 -11.30 3.69
N ASN A 257 -6.53 -12.36 3.17
CA ASN A 257 -5.11 -12.55 3.04
C ASN A 257 -4.60 -12.79 1.61
N PHE A 258 -5.41 -12.69 0.55
CA PHE A 258 -4.90 -13.01 -0.80
C PHE A 258 -3.74 -12.11 -1.27
N PHE A 259 -3.81 -10.81 -0.98
CA PHE A 259 -2.71 -9.89 -1.31
C PHE A 259 -1.49 -10.09 -0.39
N TRP A 260 -1.73 -10.33 0.91
CA TRP A 260 -0.64 -10.62 1.83
C TRP A 260 0.01 -11.97 1.53
N SER A 261 -0.72 -13.02 1.17
CA SER A 261 -0.15 -14.34 0.92
C SER A 261 0.85 -14.32 -0.26
N ILE A 262 0.55 -13.55 -1.31
CA ILE A 262 1.47 -13.33 -2.43
C ILE A 262 2.72 -12.58 -1.96
N LEU A 263 2.55 -11.46 -1.24
CA LEU A 263 3.69 -10.65 -0.76
C LEU A 263 4.50 -11.40 0.31
N HIS A 264 3.86 -12.17 1.18
CA HIS A 264 4.46 -13.03 2.18
C HIS A 264 5.38 -14.04 1.51
N HIS A 265 4.94 -14.69 0.42
CA HIS A 265 5.79 -15.60 -0.32
C HIS A 265 7.00 -14.88 -0.91
N GLN A 266 6.83 -13.67 -1.47
CA GLN A 266 7.94 -12.89 -2.01
C GLN A 266 8.95 -12.48 -0.93
N PHE A 267 8.50 -11.97 0.22
CA PHE A 267 9.37 -11.60 1.34
C PHE A 267 10.03 -12.82 1.99
N SER A 268 9.28 -13.90 2.22
CA SER A 268 9.80 -15.15 2.79
C SER A 268 10.87 -15.75 1.89
N PHE A 269 10.60 -15.80 0.58
CA PHE A 269 11.57 -16.28 -0.39
C PHE A 269 12.83 -15.41 -0.40
N LEU A 270 12.65 -14.08 -0.44
CA LEU A 270 13.75 -13.13 -0.43
C LEU A 270 14.64 -13.23 0.82
N LEU A 271 14.03 -13.38 1.99
CA LEU A 271 14.73 -13.26 3.28
C LEU A 271 15.30 -14.60 3.79
N ASN A 272 14.59 -15.71 3.54
CA ASN A 272 14.98 -17.03 4.05
C ASN A 272 15.78 -17.87 3.04
N TYR A 273 15.62 -17.64 1.74
CA TYR A 273 16.32 -18.42 0.73
C TYR A 273 17.55 -17.65 0.23
N SER A 274 18.72 -18.24 0.44
CA SER A 274 19.93 -17.86 -0.30
C SER A 274 19.68 -18.31 -1.75
N TYR A 275 19.58 -17.38 -2.70
CA TYR A 275 19.42 -17.76 -4.11
C TYR A 275 20.59 -18.69 -4.49
N PHE A 276 20.27 -19.94 -4.81
CA PHE A 276 20.96 -20.62 -5.89
C PHE A 276 20.77 -19.74 -7.13
N SER A 277 21.87 -19.35 -7.76
CA SER A 277 21.88 -18.61 -9.01
C SER A 277 20.92 -19.28 -10.00
N PHE A 278 19.84 -18.59 -10.40
CA PHE A 278 19.23 -18.88 -11.69
C PHE A 278 20.16 -18.25 -12.73
N ILE A 279 20.84 -19.15 -13.44
CA ILE A 279 21.70 -18.93 -14.61
C ILE A 279 20.90 -18.23 -15.71
#